data_AF-A0AA40A5Y5-F1
#
_entry.id   AF-A0AA40A5Y5-F1
#
_cell.length_a   1.000
_cell.length_b   1.000
_cell.length_c   1.000
_cell.angle_alpha   90.00
_cell.angle_beta   90.00
_cell.angle_gamma   90.00
#
_symmetry.space_group_name_H-M   'P 1'
#
loop_
_entity.id
_entity.type
_entity.pdbx_description
1 polymer ?
#
loop_
_entity_poly.entity_id
_entity_poly.type
_entity_poly.pdbx_seq_one_letter_code
_entity_poly.pdbx_strand_id
1 'polypeptide(L)'
;MSRIPLVMGIDPAPSYDWFKGFDYSWFDAGNLGGLSSVPFFETVPERLDGLLETSSARQQLRLGFGPGDCKTLSGSPNCTEACSDPSFLFTPTNLRACAALAGAALLVQNGTYSVDRSDAQTAKAIGFWHVPDLSTYNAIDVFTRVAQCIPQSCTVARLGECAENVQDLGSVEIKADNLALISSRLGHYCDGVGLEINTDIAGPGVLLSYFLQTSLVVLFWLILKISRSWVRHVGVPFRCLTRQSKDEFQDRLAAVQSQLERSRLGTAVTASLMEFQEVQIYFIISAQIATIIAYNPHLTNTLGNNNSSYAAVILNSGLAAFLNISSMGCIFLAQCALHKAGMRWWYIFSIMTISFILALNMFAIRDQLMPPVELLWEQFKDDAPLPLCGNNPSPMTYCGQSVDTGYLDNDVVGFVISGLGSLTWVGLFIDQLNFSLQTQHPTLRQRLCTKLNRYEGIVRRKSKVWRVLGNAYWLVIEFALVCLVGYHLSQLILVLENVSIGDIGKWGFGQLIAVMVWAPTIIKCIYFNAFGVKGGFEERIPKDYKIIRESEPEDSSPQELYKGLGQQLTSGT
;
A
#
# COMPACT_ATOMS: atom_id res chain seq x y z
N MET A 1 23.31 -47.42 -24.98
CA MET A 1 22.09 -46.62 -24.71
C MET A 1 22.04 -45.50 -25.72
N SER A 2 20.90 -45.30 -26.39
CA SER A 2 20.68 -44.12 -27.25
C SER A 2 20.66 -42.88 -26.37
N ARG A 3 21.48 -41.87 -26.69
CA ARG A 3 21.49 -40.58 -25.97
C ARG A 3 20.17 -39.86 -26.23
N ILE A 4 19.63 -39.21 -25.21
CA ILE A 4 18.42 -38.40 -25.36
C ILE A 4 18.79 -37.11 -26.11
N PRO A 5 18.05 -36.70 -27.16
CA PRO A 5 18.35 -35.48 -27.89
C PRO A 5 18.09 -34.24 -27.02
N LEU A 6 19.04 -33.30 -27.03
CA LEU A 6 18.93 -31.97 -26.45
C LEU A 6 18.64 -30.97 -27.58
N VAL A 7 17.48 -30.31 -27.50
CA VAL A 7 17.00 -29.28 -28.42
C VAL A 7 17.11 -27.92 -27.76
N MET A 8 17.59 -26.91 -28.48
CA MET A 8 17.66 -25.53 -28.01
C MET A 8 16.63 -24.65 -28.73
N GLY A 9 16.02 -23.73 -27.99
CA GLY A 9 14.96 -22.86 -28.49
C GLY A 9 15.22 -21.39 -28.17
N ILE A 10 14.66 -20.53 -29.01
CA ILE A 10 14.45 -19.13 -28.69
C ILE A 10 13.05 -19.05 -28.08
N ASP A 11 12.93 -18.59 -26.84
CA ASP A 11 11.65 -18.32 -26.19
C ASP A 11 11.25 -16.87 -26.55
N PRO A 12 10.31 -16.66 -27.50
CA PRO A 12 10.03 -15.34 -28.09
C PRO A 12 9.31 -14.39 -27.14
N ALA A 13 8.71 -14.93 -26.09
CA ALA A 13 8.34 -14.22 -24.89
C ALA A 13 8.80 -15.13 -23.75
N PRO A 14 9.53 -14.63 -22.75
CA PRO A 14 9.55 -15.35 -21.50
C PRO A 14 8.09 -15.31 -21.04
N SER A 15 7.34 -16.41 -21.20
CA SER A 15 6.14 -16.65 -20.39
C SER A 15 6.55 -17.01 -18.96
N TYR A 16 7.69 -16.51 -18.52
CA TYR A 16 8.06 -16.45 -17.13
C TYR A 16 7.35 -15.20 -16.66
N ASP A 17 6.09 -15.40 -16.32
CA ASP A 17 5.51 -14.68 -15.22
C ASP A 17 6.43 -15.02 -14.02
N TRP A 18 7.57 -14.30 -13.87
CA TRP A 18 8.52 -14.56 -12.78
C TRP A 18 7.83 -14.45 -11.42
N PHE A 19 6.67 -13.80 -11.45
CA PHE A 19 5.73 -13.62 -10.36
C PHE A 19 4.61 -14.66 -10.32
N LYS A 20 4.66 -15.77 -11.07
CA LYS A 20 3.57 -16.77 -11.09
C LYS A 20 3.33 -17.34 -9.68
N GLY A 21 2.27 -16.89 -9.01
CA GLY A 21 1.97 -17.18 -7.61
C GLY A 21 1.88 -15.95 -6.70
N PHE A 22 2.36 -14.80 -7.18
CA PHE A 22 2.29 -13.48 -6.57
C PHE A 22 1.60 -12.51 -7.54
N ASP A 23 0.41 -12.03 -7.21
CA ASP A 23 -0.33 -11.10 -8.07
C ASP A 23 0.21 -9.67 -7.86
N TYR A 24 1.12 -9.23 -8.73
CA TYR A 24 1.63 -7.85 -8.74
C TYR A 24 0.92 -7.00 -9.80
N SER A 25 -0.38 -7.24 -10.05
CA SER A 25 -1.22 -6.46 -10.97
C SER A 25 -1.03 -4.94 -10.85
N TRP A 26 -0.72 -4.47 -9.64
CA TRP A 26 -0.39 -3.08 -9.29
C TRP A 26 0.78 -2.45 -10.06
N PHE A 27 1.78 -3.23 -10.50
CA PHE A 27 2.98 -2.75 -11.20
C PHE A 27 3.04 -3.18 -12.68
N ASP A 28 2.09 -3.99 -13.15
CA ASP A 28 2.21 -4.70 -14.44
C ASP A 28 1.37 -4.07 -15.57
N ALA A 29 0.98 -2.79 -15.47
CA ALA A 29 0.31 -2.09 -16.56
C ALA A 29 1.32 -1.52 -17.61
N GLY A 30 1.99 -2.43 -18.33
CA GLY A 30 2.31 -2.19 -19.75
C GLY A 30 3.64 -1.52 -20.12
N ASN A 31 4.66 -1.46 -19.25
CA ASN A 31 5.98 -0.96 -19.66
C ASN A 31 6.96 -2.09 -20.02
N LEU A 32 7.36 -2.12 -21.30
CA LEU A 32 8.50 -2.85 -21.84
C LEU A 32 9.80 -2.30 -21.20
N GLY A 33 10.18 -2.87 -20.05
CA GLY A 33 11.32 -2.43 -19.24
C GLY A 33 11.08 -2.51 -17.72
N GLY A 34 9.90 -2.95 -17.29
CA GLY A 34 9.55 -3.13 -15.87
C GLY A 34 10.20 -4.34 -15.19
N LEU A 35 9.96 -4.48 -13.88
CA LEU A 35 10.50 -5.55 -13.03
C LEU A 35 10.14 -6.97 -13.49
N SER A 36 9.08 -7.11 -14.29
CA SER A 36 8.73 -8.35 -15.00
C SER A 36 9.81 -8.83 -15.97
N SER A 37 10.88 -8.06 -16.18
CA SER A 37 12.06 -8.49 -16.92
C SER A 37 13.19 -9.07 -16.06
N VAL A 38 13.11 -8.95 -14.72
CA VAL A 38 14.15 -9.47 -13.79
C VAL A 38 13.76 -10.87 -13.31
N PRO A 39 14.49 -11.94 -13.71
CA PRO A 39 14.25 -13.27 -13.17
C PRO A 39 14.65 -13.35 -11.71
N PHE A 40 13.80 -14.01 -10.91
CA PHE A 40 14.16 -14.36 -9.55
C PHE A 40 15.21 -15.46 -9.51
N PHE A 41 16.01 -15.47 -8.44
CA PHE A 41 17.10 -16.43 -8.26
C PHE A 41 16.60 -17.89 -8.25
N GLU A 42 15.43 -18.14 -7.69
CA GLU A 42 14.78 -19.47 -7.57
C GLU A 42 14.60 -20.17 -8.92
N THR A 43 14.59 -19.39 -10.01
CA THR A 43 14.53 -19.93 -11.38
C THR A 43 15.82 -20.65 -11.80
N VAL A 44 16.93 -20.39 -11.12
CA VAL A 44 18.22 -21.06 -11.35
C VAL A 44 18.13 -22.55 -10.97
N PRO A 45 17.82 -22.92 -9.71
CA PRO A 45 17.65 -24.33 -9.34
C PRO A 45 16.47 -24.99 -10.07
N GLU A 46 15.34 -24.31 -10.28
CA GLU A 46 14.22 -24.87 -11.07
C GLU A 46 14.64 -25.33 -12.47
N ARG A 47 15.52 -24.56 -13.13
CA ARG A 47 16.05 -24.94 -14.44
C ARG A 47 16.97 -26.14 -14.36
N LEU A 48 17.82 -26.21 -13.35
CA LEU A 48 18.70 -27.35 -13.14
C LEU A 48 17.89 -28.61 -12.84
N ASP A 49 16.86 -28.53 -12.00
CA ASP A 49 15.94 -29.61 -11.70
C ASP A 49 15.20 -30.07 -12.97
N GLY A 50 14.77 -29.15 -13.82
CA GLY A 50 14.18 -29.46 -15.12
C GLY A 50 15.11 -30.25 -16.07
N LEU A 51 16.43 -30.11 -15.94
CA LEU A 51 17.42 -30.92 -16.67
C LEU A 51 17.58 -32.33 -16.07
N LEU A 52 17.34 -32.45 -14.76
CA LEU A 52 17.51 -33.68 -13.96
C LEU A 52 16.26 -34.54 -13.90
N GLU A 53 15.08 -34.00 -14.19
CA GLU A 53 13.82 -34.74 -14.25
C GLU A 53 13.85 -35.81 -15.36
N THR A 54 14.24 -37.03 -14.97
CA THR A 54 14.24 -38.23 -15.80
C THR A 54 12.87 -38.89 -15.80
N SER A 55 11.85 -38.24 -16.36
CA SER A 55 10.59 -38.94 -16.65
C SER A 55 10.88 -39.97 -17.75
N SER A 56 10.47 -41.23 -17.55
CA SER A 56 10.61 -42.31 -18.53
C SER A 56 9.84 -42.07 -19.84
N ALA A 57 9.04 -41.00 -19.89
CA ALA A 57 8.32 -40.52 -21.08
C ALA A 57 9.02 -39.36 -21.83
N ARG A 58 10.13 -38.81 -21.30
CA ARG A 58 10.81 -37.64 -21.89
C ARG A 58 11.64 -38.07 -23.11
N GLN A 59 11.12 -37.80 -24.31
CA GLN A 59 11.78 -38.12 -25.58
C GLN A 59 12.86 -37.11 -26.00
N GLN A 60 12.86 -35.90 -25.41
CA GLN A 60 13.78 -34.81 -25.73
C GLN A 60 13.95 -33.88 -24.52
N LEU A 61 15.14 -33.32 -24.35
CA LEU A 61 15.42 -32.25 -23.38
C LEU A 61 15.39 -30.90 -24.11
N ARG A 62 14.77 -29.88 -23.52
CA ARG A 62 14.68 -28.53 -24.11
C ARG A 62 15.39 -27.50 -23.26
N LEU A 63 16.30 -26.74 -23.87
CA LEU A 63 16.96 -25.58 -23.29
C LEU A 63 16.48 -24.32 -24.02
N GLY A 64 15.80 -23.42 -23.30
CA GLY A 64 15.24 -22.19 -23.85
C GLY A 64 16.00 -20.96 -23.40
N PHE A 65 16.21 -20.02 -24.32
CA PHE A 65 16.83 -18.71 -24.06
C PHE A 65 15.83 -17.59 -24.36
N GLY A 66 15.71 -16.63 -23.45
CA GLY A 66 14.77 -15.53 -23.53
C GLY A 66 15.44 -14.16 -23.73
N PRO A 67 14.65 -13.10 -23.99
CA PRO A 67 15.15 -11.73 -24.07
C PRO A 67 15.97 -11.34 -22.83
N GLY A 68 17.15 -10.77 -23.04
CA GLY A 68 18.06 -10.34 -21.96
C GLY A 68 19.06 -11.39 -21.50
N ASP A 69 18.94 -12.65 -21.92
CA ASP A 69 19.95 -13.68 -21.66
C ASP A 69 21.26 -13.38 -22.41
N CYS A 70 22.37 -13.85 -21.86
CA CYS A 70 23.70 -13.77 -22.45
C CYS A 70 24.09 -12.36 -22.95
N LYS A 71 23.64 -11.32 -22.23
CA LYS A 71 23.89 -9.92 -22.59
C LYS A 71 25.32 -9.53 -22.19
N THR A 72 26.04 -8.91 -23.12
CA THR A 72 27.40 -8.37 -22.91
C THR A 72 27.48 -6.91 -23.36
N LEU A 73 28.64 -6.27 -23.17
CA LEU A 73 28.89 -4.88 -23.60
C LEU A 73 28.70 -4.64 -25.11
N SER A 74 28.88 -5.67 -25.93
CA SER A 74 28.79 -5.59 -27.40
C SER A 74 27.37 -5.34 -27.93
N GLY A 75 26.35 -5.49 -27.07
CA GLY A 75 24.94 -5.35 -27.45
C GLY A 75 24.35 -6.57 -28.17
N SER A 76 25.17 -7.43 -28.77
CA SER A 76 24.74 -8.73 -29.31
C SER A 76 24.81 -9.84 -28.25
N PRO A 77 23.83 -10.75 -28.19
CA PRO A 77 23.85 -11.85 -27.23
C PRO A 77 25.02 -12.82 -27.49
N ASN A 78 25.80 -13.09 -26.46
CA ASN A 78 26.96 -13.99 -26.52
C ASN A 78 27.11 -14.79 -25.21
N CYS A 79 26.60 -16.02 -25.20
CA CYS A 79 26.63 -16.87 -24.00
C CYS A 79 28.04 -17.33 -23.65
N THR A 80 28.92 -17.49 -24.65
CA THR A 80 30.30 -17.90 -24.40
C THR A 80 31.03 -16.85 -23.56
N GLU A 81 30.90 -15.58 -23.93
CA GLU A 81 31.51 -14.45 -23.21
C GLU A 81 30.78 -14.18 -21.88
N ALA A 82 29.44 -14.07 -21.91
CA ALA A 82 28.65 -13.74 -20.73
C ALA A 82 28.83 -14.73 -19.57
N CYS A 83 29.03 -16.01 -19.87
CA CYS A 83 29.20 -17.04 -18.84
C CYS A 83 30.66 -17.23 -18.40
N SER A 84 31.63 -16.74 -19.18
CA SER A 84 33.06 -16.84 -18.84
C SER A 84 33.54 -15.67 -17.99
N ASP A 85 32.90 -14.51 -18.11
CA ASP A 85 33.25 -13.29 -17.37
C ASP A 85 32.31 -13.11 -16.15
N PRO A 86 32.84 -13.13 -14.91
CA PRO A 86 32.06 -12.89 -13.69
C PRO A 86 31.24 -11.59 -13.71
N SER A 87 31.70 -10.54 -14.39
CA SER A 87 30.99 -9.26 -14.43
C SER A 87 29.65 -9.34 -15.15
N PHE A 88 29.51 -10.27 -16.12
CA PHE A 88 28.25 -10.54 -16.80
C PHE A 88 27.51 -11.74 -16.21
N LEU A 89 28.23 -12.77 -15.75
CA LEU A 89 27.68 -14.04 -15.26
C LEU A 89 26.64 -13.85 -14.15
N PHE A 90 26.89 -12.96 -13.18
CA PHE A 90 26.05 -12.80 -11.98
C PHE A 90 24.91 -11.79 -12.12
N THR A 91 24.68 -11.27 -13.33
CA THR A 91 23.46 -10.51 -13.63
C THR A 91 22.24 -11.45 -13.64
N PRO A 92 21.03 -10.99 -13.30
CA PRO A 92 19.87 -11.86 -13.06
C PRO A 92 19.56 -12.80 -14.24
N THR A 93 19.51 -12.27 -15.46
CA THR A 93 19.23 -13.05 -16.68
C THR A 93 20.35 -14.00 -17.05
N ASN A 94 21.60 -13.53 -16.97
CA ASN A 94 22.76 -14.35 -17.34
C ASN A 94 22.99 -15.48 -16.35
N LEU A 95 22.81 -15.29 -15.03
CA LEU A 95 23.07 -16.35 -14.06
C LEU A 95 22.19 -17.58 -14.31
N ARG A 96 20.90 -17.35 -14.56
CA ARG A 96 19.93 -18.39 -14.94
C ARG A 96 20.34 -19.09 -16.24
N ALA A 97 20.65 -18.33 -17.29
CA ALA A 97 21.02 -18.90 -18.58
C ALA A 97 22.34 -19.70 -18.49
N CYS A 98 23.35 -19.16 -17.81
CA CYS A 98 24.68 -19.75 -17.68
C CYS A 98 24.70 -20.99 -16.79
N ALA A 99 23.94 -21.01 -15.69
CA ALA A 99 23.79 -22.20 -14.86
C ALA A 99 23.10 -23.34 -15.63
N ALA A 100 22.01 -23.04 -16.34
CA ALA A 100 21.33 -24.04 -17.18
C ALA A 100 22.23 -24.56 -18.31
N LEU A 101 23.00 -23.67 -18.96
CA LEU A 101 23.98 -24.03 -19.99
C LEU A 101 25.10 -24.92 -19.44
N ALA A 102 25.66 -24.57 -18.29
CA ALA A 102 26.70 -25.36 -17.62
C ALA A 102 26.16 -26.73 -17.19
N GLY A 103 24.95 -26.80 -16.63
CA GLY A 103 24.28 -28.06 -16.28
C GLY A 103 24.08 -28.95 -17.51
N ALA A 104 23.59 -28.39 -18.61
CA ALA A 104 23.43 -29.11 -19.87
C ALA A 104 24.77 -29.62 -20.43
N ALA A 105 25.83 -28.82 -20.34
CA ALA A 105 27.18 -29.23 -20.76
C ALA A 105 27.72 -30.40 -19.94
N LEU A 106 27.59 -30.38 -18.61
CA LEU A 106 28.00 -31.52 -17.75
C LEU A 106 27.28 -32.81 -18.16
N LEU A 107 25.98 -32.74 -18.44
CA LEU A 107 25.19 -33.91 -18.81
C LEU A 107 25.50 -34.42 -20.24
N VAL A 108 25.87 -33.53 -21.17
CA VAL A 108 26.35 -33.90 -22.51
C VAL A 108 27.73 -34.55 -22.43
N GLN A 109 28.64 -34.02 -21.62
CA GLN A 109 29.99 -34.55 -21.41
C GLN A 109 29.97 -35.93 -20.73
N ASN A 110 29.03 -36.13 -19.79
CA ASN A 110 28.79 -37.43 -19.16
C ASN A 110 28.09 -38.45 -20.10
N GLY A 111 27.66 -38.01 -21.28
CA GLY A 111 27.05 -38.86 -22.30
C GLY A 111 25.57 -39.18 -22.07
N THR A 112 24.89 -38.50 -21.14
CA THR A 112 23.44 -38.64 -20.88
C THR A 112 22.62 -38.08 -22.04
N TYR A 113 23.02 -36.92 -22.56
CA TYR A 113 22.36 -36.24 -23.67
C TYR A 113 23.31 -36.02 -24.86
N SER A 114 22.74 -35.73 -26.03
CA SER A 114 23.48 -35.25 -27.20
C SER A 114 22.75 -34.09 -27.85
N VAL A 115 23.48 -33.03 -28.19
CA VAL A 115 22.91 -31.86 -28.89
C VAL A 115 22.38 -32.26 -30.25
N ASP A 116 21.09 -32.05 -30.49
CA ASP A 116 20.47 -32.31 -31.79
C ASP A 116 20.70 -31.13 -32.74
N ARG A 117 21.83 -31.16 -33.45
CA ARG A 117 22.17 -30.13 -34.45
C ARG A 117 21.34 -30.25 -35.74
N SER A 118 20.57 -31.32 -35.91
CA SER A 118 19.70 -31.50 -37.08
C SER A 118 18.37 -30.75 -36.93
N ASP A 119 17.99 -30.43 -35.70
CA ASP A 119 16.86 -29.58 -35.40
C ASP A 119 17.13 -28.11 -35.77
N ALA A 120 16.20 -27.52 -36.54
CA ALA A 120 16.34 -26.18 -37.07
C ALA A 120 16.29 -25.08 -35.98
N GLN A 121 15.56 -25.32 -34.88
CA GLN A 121 15.50 -24.37 -33.77
C GLN A 121 16.84 -24.34 -33.02
N THR A 122 17.45 -25.51 -32.83
CA THR A 122 18.73 -25.68 -32.16
C THR A 122 19.85 -25.00 -32.93
N ALA A 123 19.94 -25.23 -34.24
CA ALA A 123 20.93 -24.56 -35.09
C ALA A 123 20.77 -23.02 -35.05
N LYS A 124 19.53 -22.53 -35.06
CA LYS A 124 19.23 -21.10 -34.96
C LYS A 124 19.60 -20.52 -33.59
N ALA A 125 19.30 -21.22 -32.51
CA ALA A 125 19.61 -20.79 -31.14
C ALA A 125 21.13 -20.73 -30.91
N ILE A 126 21.88 -21.75 -31.36
CA ILE A 126 23.35 -21.76 -31.28
C ILE A 126 23.94 -20.55 -31.99
N GLY A 127 23.48 -20.27 -33.21
CA GLY A 127 23.96 -19.13 -34.00
C GLY A 127 23.56 -17.77 -33.43
N PHE A 128 22.33 -17.62 -32.92
CA PHE A 128 21.84 -16.35 -32.40
C PHE A 128 22.48 -15.98 -31.05
N TRP A 129 22.58 -16.93 -30.13
CA TRP A 129 23.10 -16.69 -28.77
C TRP A 129 24.61 -16.95 -28.62
N HIS A 130 25.28 -17.35 -29.70
CA HIS A 130 26.70 -17.79 -29.69
C HIS A 130 26.97 -18.83 -28.58
N VAL A 131 26.15 -19.88 -28.56
CA VAL A 131 26.25 -20.95 -27.58
C VAL A 131 27.56 -21.73 -27.81
N PRO A 132 28.38 -21.93 -26.76
CA PRO A 132 29.62 -22.69 -26.88
C PRO A 132 29.36 -24.17 -27.17
N ASP A 133 30.37 -24.88 -27.69
CA ASP A 133 30.24 -26.32 -27.89
C ASP A 133 30.21 -27.06 -26.55
N LEU A 134 29.03 -27.61 -26.20
CA LEU A 134 28.78 -28.22 -24.90
C LEU A 134 29.71 -29.39 -24.58
N SER A 135 30.24 -30.10 -25.59
CA SER A 135 31.19 -31.19 -25.35
C SER A 135 32.57 -30.74 -24.86
N THR A 136 32.94 -29.49 -25.11
CA THR A 136 34.24 -28.92 -24.72
C THR A 136 34.11 -27.72 -23.79
N TYR A 137 32.88 -27.30 -23.50
CA TYR A 137 32.60 -26.14 -22.65
C TYR A 137 33.05 -26.38 -21.21
N ASN A 138 33.72 -25.39 -20.61
CA ASN A 138 34.22 -25.50 -19.24
C ASN A 138 33.11 -25.23 -18.21
N ALA A 139 32.18 -26.16 -18.10
CA ALA A 139 31.06 -26.07 -17.16
C ALA A 139 31.50 -26.11 -15.69
N ILE A 140 32.64 -26.76 -15.41
CA ILE A 140 33.21 -26.86 -14.06
C ILE A 140 33.63 -25.47 -13.57
N ASP A 141 34.27 -24.66 -14.42
CA ASP A 141 34.67 -23.29 -14.05
C ASP A 141 33.47 -22.39 -13.74
N VAL A 142 32.39 -22.47 -14.54
CA VAL A 142 31.15 -21.70 -14.28
C VAL A 142 30.56 -22.04 -12.92
N PHE A 143 30.36 -23.33 -12.63
CA PHE A 143 29.81 -23.74 -11.34
C PHE A 143 30.79 -23.48 -10.18
N THR A 144 32.10 -23.48 -10.42
CA THR A 144 33.10 -23.14 -9.40
C THR A 144 32.95 -21.67 -9.00
N ARG A 145 32.77 -20.77 -9.97
CA ARG A 145 32.50 -19.34 -9.72
C ARG A 145 31.17 -19.17 -8.97
N VAL A 146 30.12 -19.87 -9.37
CA VAL A 146 28.83 -19.85 -8.65
C VAL A 146 29.00 -20.34 -7.21
N ALA A 147 29.67 -21.48 -7.00
CA ALA A 147 29.92 -22.06 -5.68
C ALA A 147 30.83 -21.21 -4.77
N GLN A 148 31.57 -20.25 -5.34
CA GLN A 148 32.37 -19.26 -4.59
C GLN A 148 31.60 -17.97 -4.30
N CYS A 149 30.88 -17.44 -5.28
CA CYS A 149 30.08 -16.22 -5.13
C CYS A 149 28.92 -16.40 -4.15
N ILE A 150 28.21 -17.53 -4.23
CA ILE A 150 27.02 -17.80 -3.42
C ILE A 150 27.34 -17.77 -1.91
N PRO A 151 28.32 -18.52 -1.37
CA PRO A 151 28.68 -18.40 0.04
C PRO A 151 29.20 -17.01 0.44
N GLN A 152 29.96 -16.33 -0.43
CA GLN A 152 30.45 -14.97 -0.13
C GLN A 152 29.28 -14.00 0.05
N SER A 153 28.27 -14.13 -0.80
CA SER A 153 27.09 -13.27 -0.78
C SER A 153 26.26 -13.38 0.52
N CYS A 154 26.36 -14.51 1.22
CA CYS A 154 25.74 -14.74 2.53
C CYS A 154 26.33 -13.86 3.65
N THR A 155 27.49 -13.23 3.43
CA THR A 155 28.14 -12.36 4.42
C THR A 155 27.58 -10.94 4.43
N VAL A 156 26.67 -10.61 3.50
CA VAL A 156 26.03 -9.29 3.41
C VAL A 156 24.91 -9.19 4.45
N ALA A 157 25.22 -8.62 5.61
CA ALA A 157 24.35 -8.59 6.79
C ALA A 157 22.93 -8.03 6.57
N ARG A 158 22.69 -7.19 5.55
CA ARG A 158 21.36 -6.58 5.28
C ARG A 158 20.42 -7.44 4.43
N LEU A 159 20.88 -8.57 3.89
CA LEU A 159 20.10 -9.41 2.99
C LEU A 159 19.61 -10.72 3.65
N GLY A 160 20.14 -11.05 4.82
CA GLY A 160 19.81 -12.29 5.54
C GLY A 160 21.02 -13.21 5.67
N GLU A 161 20.77 -14.42 6.18
CA GLU A 161 21.80 -15.45 6.38
C GLU A 161 21.50 -16.67 5.52
N CYS A 162 22.54 -17.33 5.02
CA CYS A 162 22.39 -18.59 4.31
C CYS A 162 22.34 -19.79 5.27
N ALA A 163 21.54 -20.79 4.93
CA ALA A 163 21.59 -22.09 5.58
C ALA A 163 22.99 -22.74 5.46
N GLU A 164 23.35 -23.59 6.43
CA GLU A 164 24.68 -24.21 6.53
C GLU A 164 25.05 -25.02 5.26
N ASN A 165 24.08 -25.73 4.68
CA ASN A 165 24.24 -26.50 3.44
C ASN A 165 24.59 -25.64 2.21
N VAL A 166 24.17 -24.37 2.20
CA VAL A 166 24.48 -23.37 1.17
C VAL A 166 25.89 -22.82 1.38
N GLN A 167 26.30 -22.57 2.63
CA GLN A 167 27.65 -22.07 2.95
C GLN A 167 28.73 -23.07 2.52
N ASP A 168 28.44 -24.37 2.66
CA ASP A 168 29.34 -25.45 2.25
C ASP A 168 29.37 -25.71 0.73
N LEU A 169 28.67 -24.93 -0.10
CA LEU A 169 28.59 -25.16 -1.55
C LEU A 169 29.98 -25.15 -2.22
N GLY A 170 30.89 -24.30 -1.75
CA GLY A 170 32.28 -24.22 -2.26
C GLY A 170 33.12 -25.48 -2.02
N SER A 171 32.67 -26.39 -1.15
CA SER A 171 33.34 -27.67 -0.87
C SER A 171 32.83 -28.84 -1.72
N VAL A 172 31.75 -28.63 -2.49
CA VAL A 172 31.12 -29.68 -3.29
C VAL A 172 31.92 -29.92 -4.56
N GLU A 173 32.22 -31.18 -4.86
CA GLU A 173 32.85 -31.56 -6.12
C GLU A 173 31.85 -31.44 -7.27
N ILE A 174 32.17 -30.58 -8.25
CA ILE A 174 31.32 -30.30 -9.40
C ILE A 174 31.44 -31.41 -10.44
N LYS A 175 30.40 -32.22 -10.54
CA LYS A 175 30.25 -33.33 -11.49
C LYS A 175 28.78 -33.52 -11.87
N ALA A 176 28.54 -34.27 -12.95
CA ALA A 176 27.19 -34.52 -13.45
C ALA A 176 26.33 -35.36 -12.48
N ASP A 177 26.92 -36.26 -11.71
CA ASP A 177 26.26 -37.07 -10.67
C ASP A 177 25.81 -36.24 -9.46
N ASN A 178 26.60 -35.22 -9.10
CA ASN A 178 26.30 -34.30 -7.99
C ASN A 178 25.45 -33.09 -8.38
N LEU A 179 25.02 -32.98 -9.65
CA LEU A 179 24.25 -31.81 -10.12
C LEU A 179 22.92 -31.64 -9.37
N ALA A 180 22.28 -32.73 -8.95
CA ALA A 180 21.08 -32.69 -8.11
C ALA A 180 21.36 -32.10 -6.71
N LEU A 181 22.53 -32.39 -6.14
CA LEU A 181 22.94 -31.82 -4.86
C LEU A 181 23.22 -30.31 -4.99
N ILE A 182 23.87 -29.89 -6.08
CA ILE A 182 24.12 -28.48 -6.37
C ILE A 182 22.78 -27.75 -6.54
N SER A 183 21.87 -28.29 -7.34
CA SER A 183 20.54 -27.72 -7.57
C SER A 183 19.77 -27.58 -6.25
N SER A 184 19.71 -28.65 -5.45
CA SER A 184 19.02 -28.63 -4.15
C SER A 184 19.61 -27.58 -3.20
N ARG A 185 20.93 -27.44 -3.12
CA ARG A 185 21.57 -26.40 -2.28
C ARG A 185 21.25 -24.99 -2.78
N LEU A 186 21.29 -24.76 -4.10
CA LEU A 186 20.86 -23.48 -4.67
C LEU A 186 19.37 -23.21 -4.41
N GLY A 187 18.53 -24.24 -4.36
CA GLY A 187 17.13 -24.15 -3.97
C GLY A 187 16.91 -23.56 -2.56
N HIS A 188 17.83 -23.81 -1.64
CA HIS A 188 17.78 -23.30 -0.26
C HIS A 188 18.49 -21.95 -0.06
N TYR A 189 19.03 -21.35 -1.12
CA TYR A 189 19.80 -20.10 -1.00
C TYR A 189 18.96 -18.92 -0.53
N CYS A 190 17.71 -18.82 -0.99
CA CYS A 190 16.82 -17.71 -0.66
C CYS A 190 16.03 -17.91 0.64
N ASP A 191 16.09 -19.08 1.29
CA ASP A 191 15.27 -19.43 2.47
C ASP A 191 15.47 -18.48 3.66
N GLY A 192 16.70 -17.98 3.83
CA GLY A 192 17.07 -17.09 4.93
C GLY A 192 17.09 -15.60 4.55
N VAL A 193 16.58 -15.24 3.37
CA VAL A 193 16.52 -13.85 2.92
C VAL A 193 15.49 -13.09 3.75
N GLY A 194 15.98 -12.06 4.46
CA GLY A 194 15.14 -11.16 5.24
C GLY A 194 14.66 -10.01 4.38
N LEU A 195 13.35 -9.93 4.13
CA LEU A 195 12.77 -8.75 3.50
C LEU A 195 12.74 -7.60 4.51
N GLU A 196 13.64 -6.63 4.32
CA GLU A 196 13.71 -5.44 5.17
C GLU A 196 12.58 -4.47 4.79
N ILE A 197 11.62 -4.30 5.71
CA ILE A 197 10.63 -3.22 5.61
C ILE A 197 11.31 -1.93 6.06
N ASN A 198 11.29 -0.93 5.20
CA ASN A 198 11.87 0.37 5.51
C ASN A 198 11.11 0.99 6.69
N THR A 199 11.84 1.26 7.78
CA THR A 199 11.26 1.73 9.05
C THR A 199 10.53 3.07 8.93
N ASP A 200 10.94 3.90 7.97
CA ASP A 200 10.39 5.24 7.78
C ASP A 200 9.14 5.23 6.88
N ILE A 201 9.00 4.21 6.03
CA ILE A 201 7.94 4.13 5.03
C ILE A 201 6.79 3.25 5.53
N ALA A 202 7.12 2.07 6.03
CA ALA A 202 6.13 1.10 6.52
C ALA A 202 6.62 0.38 7.78
N GLY A 203 7.50 1.02 8.54
CA GLY A 203 7.98 0.47 9.79
C GLY A 203 6.87 0.30 10.85
N PRO A 204 7.18 -0.40 11.95
CA PRO A 204 6.23 -0.66 13.02
C PRO A 204 5.53 0.59 13.56
N GLY A 205 6.24 1.72 13.64
CA GLY A 205 5.66 3.00 14.09
C GLY A 205 4.64 3.56 13.11
N VAL A 206 4.96 3.58 11.81
CA VAL A 206 4.03 4.07 10.78
C VAL A 206 2.77 3.21 10.74
N LEU A 207 2.92 1.88 10.72
CA LEU A 207 1.79 0.96 10.72
C LEU A 207 0.91 1.12 11.96
N LEU A 208 1.52 1.33 13.14
CA LEU A 208 0.79 1.60 14.37
C LEU A 208 0.00 2.92 14.29
N SER A 209 0.53 3.96 13.65
CA SER A 209 -0.21 5.20 13.41
C SER A 209 -1.45 4.97 12.53
N TYR A 210 -1.34 4.22 11.44
CA TYR A 210 -2.48 3.86 10.58
C TYR A 210 -3.51 2.99 11.31
N PHE A 211 -3.06 2.05 12.13
CA PHE A 211 -3.94 1.23 12.97
C PHE A 211 -4.74 2.07 13.97
N LEU A 212 -4.08 2.99 14.68
CA LEU A 212 -4.73 3.90 15.61
C LEU A 212 -5.68 4.86 14.90
N GLN A 213 -5.28 5.43 13.76
CA GLN A 213 -6.15 6.27 12.93
C GLN A 213 -7.45 5.55 12.59
N THR A 214 -7.34 4.34 12.03
CA THR A 214 -8.47 3.52 11.58
C THR A 214 -9.37 3.15 12.75
N SER A 215 -8.78 2.71 13.86
CA SER A 215 -9.50 2.34 15.08
C SER A 215 -10.27 3.53 15.68
N LEU A 216 -9.66 4.71 15.72
CA LEU A 216 -10.29 5.93 16.24
C LEU A 216 -11.43 6.42 15.35
N VAL A 217 -11.29 6.37 14.01
CA VAL A 217 -12.40 6.68 13.10
C VAL A 217 -13.60 5.78 13.34
N VAL A 218 -13.37 4.46 13.41
CA VAL A 218 -14.43 3.48 13.66
C VAL A 218 -15.09 3.75 15.01
N LEU A 219 -14.31 4.02 16.06
CA LEU A 219 -14.81 4.33 17.39
C LEU A 219 -15.68 5.60 17.38
N PHE A 220 -15.19 6.72 16.83
CA PHE A 220 -15.95 7.95 16.75
C PHE A 220 -17.22 7.80 15.93
N TRP A 221 -17.14 7.11 14.79
CA TRP A 221 -18.29 6.82 13.95
C TRP A 221 -19.34 5.99 14.71
N LEU A 222 -18.94 4.94 15.42
CA LEU A 222 -19.83 4.10 16.24
C LEU A 222 -20.54 4.93 17.31
N ILE A 223 -19.80 5.75 18.07
CA ILE A 223 -20.39 6.56 19.15
C ILE A 223 -21.37 7.60 18.57
N LEU A 224 -21.04 8.23 17.43
CA LEU A 224 -21.96 9.16 16.75
C LEU A 224 -23.19 8.44 16.21
N LYS A 225 -23.05 7.24 15.68
CA LYS A 225 -24.17 6.43 15.19
C LYS A 225 -25.13 6.02 16.29
N ILE A 226 -24.59 5.56 17.42
CA ILE A 226 -25.38 5.24 18.61
C ILE A 226 -26.11 6.50 19.10
N SER A 227 -25.40 7.61 19.25
CA SER A 227 -25.97 8.85 19.79
C SER A 227 -26.93 9.60 18.87
N ARG A 228 -26.95 9.34 17.54
CA ARG A 228 -27.82 10.07 16.57
C ARG A 228 -28.85 9.23 15.82
N SER A 229 -28.63 7.93 15.60
CA SER A 229 -29.47 7.16 14.67
C SER A 229 -29.89 5.78 15.15
N TRP A 230 -28.99 5.03 15.81
CA TRP A 230 -29.22 3.61 16.07
C TRP A 230 -30.26 3.36 17.16
N VAL A 231 -30.37 4.22 18.17
CA VAL A 231 -31.39 4.06 19.23
C VAL A 231 -32.78 3.98 18.62
N ARG A 232 -33.09 4.86 17.67
CA ARG A 232 -34.39 4.84 16.97
C ARG A 232 -34.60 3.57 16.14
N HIS A 233 -33.58 3.05 15.45
CA HIS A 233 -33.74 1.94 14.50
C HIS A 233 -33.69 0.57 15.18
N VAL A 234 -32.77 0.41 16.13
CA VAL A 234 -32.60 -0.80 16.94
C VAL A 234 -33.72 -0.94 17.96
N GLY A 235 -34.29 0.16 18.46
CA GLY A 235 -35.42 0.12 19.40
C GLY A 235 -36.73 -0.41 18.79
N VAL A 236 -37.01 -0.16 17.49
CA VAL A 236 -38.26 -0.58 16.83
C VAL A 236 -38.56 -2.08 16.95
N PRO A 237 -37.63 -3.02 16.71
CA PRO A 237 -37.91 -4.45 16.88
C PRO A 237 -38.22 -4.85 18.33
N PHE A 238 -37.68 -4.14 19.34
CA PHE A 238 -38.01 -4.38 20.74
C PHE A 238 -39.42 -3.90 21.14
N ARG A 239 -40.17 -3.25 20.23
CA ARG A 239 -41.59 -2.94 20.41
C ARG A 239 -42.41 -4.19 20.72
N CYS A 240 -42.05 -5.35 20.15
CA CYS A 240 -42.78 -6.60 20.43
C CYS A 240 -42.71 -7.03 21.90
N LEU A 241 -41.76 -6.48 22.67
CA LEU A 241 -41.61 -6.74 24.11
C LEU A 241 -42.36 -5.73 24.98
N THR A 242 -42.95 -4.67 24.40
CA THR A 242 -43.64 -3.62 25.16
C THR A 242 -45.12 -3.56 24.78
N ARG A 243 -45.97 -3.25 25.76
CA ARG A 243 -47.44 -3.12 25.59
C ARG A 243 -47.86 -1.74 25.05
N GLN A 244 -46.90 -0.92 24.61
CA GLN A 244 -47.13 0.46 24.23
C GLN A 244 -47.65 0.61 22.80
N SER A 245 -48.38 1.70 22.55
CA SER A 245 -48.79 2.06 21.19
C SER A 245 -47.56 2.39 20.32
N LYS A 246 -47.69 2.18 19.01
CA LYS A 246 -46.60 2.42 18.04
C LYS A 246 -46.09 3.86 18.10
N ASP A 247 -46.99 4.82 18.22
CA ASP A 247 -46.66 6.25 18.19
C ASP A 247 -45.97 6.67 19.51
N GLU A 248 -46.49 6.23 20.66
CA GLU A 248 -45.89 6.54 21.97
C GLU A 248 -44.47 5.97 22.12
N PHE A 249 -44.23 4.75 21.61
CA PHE A 249 -42.91 4.14 21.64
C PHE A 249 -41.92 4.86 20.70
N GLN A 250 -42.38 5.28 19.51
CA GLN A 250 -41.56 6.06 18.57
C GLN A 250 -41.22 7.45 19.12
N ASP A 251 -42.15 8.11 19.80
CA ASP A 251 -41.93 9.41 20.44
C ASP A 251 -40.94 9.31 21.60
N ARG A 252 -41.04 8.26 22.43
CA ARG A 252 -40.05 7.99 23.49
C ARG A 252 -38.66 7.75 22.92
N LEU A 253 -38.53 6.95 21.86
CA LEU A 253 -37.26 6.71 21.18
C LEU A 253 -36.68 7.99 20.58
N ALA A 254 -37.53 8.85 19.99
CA ALA A 254 -37.12 10.15 19.48
C ALA A 254 -36.67 11.10 20.59
N ALA A 255 -37.36 11.11 21.73
CA ALA A 255 -36.97 11.89 22.90
C ALA A 255 -35.62 11.44 23.46
N VAL A 256 -35.43 10.13 23.67
CA VAL A 256 -34.16 9.55 24.14
C VAL A 256 -33.04 9.85 23.15
N GLN A 257 -33.27 9.68 21.84
CA GLN A 257 -32.30 10.04 20.80
C GLN A 257 -31.91 11.52 20.91
N SER A 258 -32.88 12.44 20.99
CA SER A 258 -32.61 13.88 21.08
C SER A 258 -31.84 14.28 22.35
N GLN A 259 -32.06 13.56 23.46
CA GLN A 259 -31.29 13.74 24.69
C GLN A 259 -29.85 13.24 24.55
N LEU A 260 -29.64 12.10 23.90
CA LEU A 260 -28.32 11.55 23.59
C LEU A 260 -27.54 12.45 22.61
N GLU A 261 -28.19 13.01 21.60
CA GLU A 261 -27.57 13.94 20.66
C GLU A 261 -27.08 15.20 21.36
N ARG A 262 -27.87 15.73 22.30
CA ARG A 262 -27.53 16.93 23.09
C ARG A 262 -26.70 16.65 24.34
N SER A 263 -26.36 15.37 24.57
CA SER A 263 -25.56 14.95 25.71
C SER A 263 -24.15 15.51 25.62
N ARG A 264 -23.48 15.55 26.77
CA ARG A 264 -22.06 15.93 26.86
C ARG A 264 -21.20 15.02 25.98
N LEU A 265 -21.51 13.73 25.94
CA LEU A 265 -20.82 12.73 25.12
C LEU A 265 -20.94 13.03 23.62
N GLY A 266 -22.17 13.23 23.11
CA GLY A 266 -22.40 13.50 21.70
C GLY A 266 -21.70 14.78 21.22
N THR A 267 -21.71 15.81 22.07
CA THR A 267 -21.06 17.10 21.77
C THR A 267 -19.52 16.97 21.85
N ALA A 268 -18.99 16.31 22.89
CA ALA A 268 -17.56 16.07 23.07
C ALA A 268 -16.96 15.25 21.93
N VAL A 269 -17.66 14.19 21.51
CA VAL A 269 -17.23 13.33 20.39
C VAL A 269 -17.28 14.08 19.07
N THR A 270 -18.31 14.87 18.81
CA THR A 270 -18.39 15.68 17.59
C THR A 270 -17.23 16.68 17.51
N ALA A 271 -16.93 17.38 18.61
CA ALA A 271 -15.81 18.32 18.68
C ALA A 271 -14.45 17.61 18.53
N SER A 272 -14.27 16.46 19.19
CA SER A 272 -13.02 15.68 19.11
C SER A 272 -12.81 15.08 17.72
N LEU A 273 -13.89 14.64 17.05
CA LEU A 273 -13.82 14.13 15.68
C LEU A 273 -13.38 15.21 14.69
N MET A 274 -13.76 16.48 14.92
CA MET A 274 -13.32 17.57 14.06
C MET A 274 -11.80 17.80 14.17
N GLU A 275 -11.26 17.82 15.38
CA GLU A 275 -9.82 17.93 15.58
C GLU A 275 -9.08 16.68 15.09
N PHE A 276 -9.67 15.50 15.31
CA PHE A 276 -9.15 14.25 14.76
C PHE A 276 -9.08 14.29 13.24
N GLN A 277 -10.14 14.77 12.58
CA GLN A 277 -10.22 14.90 11.11
C GLN A 277 -9.09 15.77 10.58
N GLU A 278 -8.79 16.88 11.26
CA GLU A 278 -7.69 17.76 10.90
C GLU A 278 -6.35 17.04 11.01
N VAL A 279 -6.06 16.42 12.17
CA VAL A 279 -4.79 15.71 12.40
C VAL A 279 -4.61 14.55 11.42
N GLN A 280 -5.66 13.75 11.17
CA GLN A 280 -5.54 12.60 10.26
C GLN A 280 -5.28 13.04 8.81
N ILE A 281 -5.89 14.13 8.34
CA ILE A 281 -5.68 14.60 6.98
C ILE A 281 -4.23 15.07 6.82
N TYR A 282 -3.69 15.81 7.79
CA TYR A 282 -2.29 16.23 7.74
C TYR A 282 -1.32 15.05 7.79
N PHE A 283 -1.61 14.05 8.63
CA PHE A 283 -0.83 12.81 8.67
C PHE A 283 -0.81 12.11 7.30
N ILE A 284 -1.98 11.91 6.68
CA ILE A 284 -2.09 11.25 5.38
C ILE A 284 -1.48 12.07 4.24
N ILE A 285 -1.70 13.38 4.17
CA ILE A 285 -1.07 14.24 3.14
C ILE A 285 0.45 14.16 3.25
N SER A 286 1.00 14.19 4.47
CA SER A 286 2.44 14.11 4.68
C SER A 286 3.00 12.78 4.17
N ALA A 287 2.32 11.66 4.49
CA ALA A 287 2.70 10.34 4.01
C ALA A 287 2.55 10.22 2.48
N GLN A 288 1.49 10.75 1.89
CA GLN A 288 1.25 10.76 0.44
C GLN A 288 2.37 11.51 -0.30
N ILE A 289 2.72 12.71 0.15
CA ILE A 289 3.79 13.52 -0.43
C ILE A 289 5.14 12.79 -0.28
N ALA A 290 5.43 12.25 0.90
CA ALA A 290 6.67 11.52 1.16
C ALA A 290 6.81 10.31 0.22
N THR A 291 5.77 9.51 0.04
CA THR A 291 5.78 8.36 -0.87
C THR A 291 5.97 8.77 -2.33
N ILE A 292 5.26 9.81 -2.80
CA ILE A 292 5.40 10.30 -4.19
C ILE A 292 6.83 10.79 -4.44
N ILE A 293 7.45 11.46 -3.47
CA ILE A 293 8.85 11.94 -3.61
C ILE A 293 9.82 10.77 -3.50
N ALA A 294 9.65 9.87 -2.53
CA ALA A 294 10.56 8.78 -2.24
C ALA A 294 10.72 7.83 -3.44
N TYR A 295 9.63 7.55 -4.14
CA TYR A 295 9.58 6.62 -5.26
C TYR A 295 9.46 7.30 -6.62
N ASN A 296 9.82 8.59 -6.71
CA ASN A 296 9.80 9.30 -7.97
C ASN A 296 10.95 8.82 -8.88
N PRO A 297 10.67 8.32 -10.09
CA PRO A 297 11.70 7.80 -10.99
C PRO A 297 12.66 8.88 -11.52
N HIS A 298 12.33 10.17 -11.37
CA HIS A 298 13.12 11.29 -11.85
C HIS A 298 14.00 11.96 -10.78
N LEU A 299 13.90 11.54 -9.52
CA LEU A 299 14.68 12.09 -8.41
C LEU A 299 15.67 11.04 -7.92
N THR A 300 16.94 11.15 -8.33
CA THR A 300 17.98 10.12 -8.13
C THR A 300 18.51 9.99 -6.69
N ASN A 301 18.09 10.84 -5.76
CA ASN A 301 18.66 10.94 -4.40
C ASN A 301 17.62 10.79 -3.27
N THR A 302 16.55 10.02 -3.48
CA THR A 302 15.39 10.02 -2.57
C THR A 302 15.45 8.93 -1.49
N LEU A 303 14.63 9.08 -0.44
CA LEU A 303 14.57 8.20 0.75
C LEU A 303 14.30 6.71 0.47
N GLY A 304 13.93 6.34 -0.76
CA GLY A 304 13.79 4.93 -1.19
C GLY A 304 15.12 4.16 -1.27
N ASN A 305 16.26 4.85 -1.12
CA ASN A 305 17.60 4.29 -1.33
C ASN A 305 18.09 3.32 -0.23
N ASN A 306 17.31 3.07 0.83
CA ASN A 306 17.72 2.15 1.89
C ASN A 306 17.30 0.68 1.65
N ASN A 307 16.69 0.38 0.50
CA ASN A 307 16.25 -0.98 0.19
C ASN A 307 17.43 -1.85 -0.23
N SER A 308 17.51 -3.07 0.28
CA SER A 308 18.61 -4.00 0.02
C SER A 308 18.37 -4.92 -1.19
N SER A 309 17.12 -5.09 -1.65
CA SER A 309 16.74 -6.02 -2.73
C SER A 309 15.58 -5.50 -3.57
N TYR A 310 15.38 -6.05 -4.78
CA TYR A 310 14.22 -5.75 -5.62
C TYR A 310 12.91 -6.06 -4.91
N ALA A 311 12.81 -7.23 -4.27
CA ALA A 311 11.63 -7.62 -3.52
C ALA A 311 11.32 -6.65 -2.35
N ALA A 312 12.34 -6.11 -1.68
CA ALA A 312 12.16 -5.09 -0.65
C ALA A 312 11.63 -3.77 -1.23
N VAL A 313 12.12 -3.33 -2.40
CA VAL A 313 11.61 -2.11 -3.06
C VAL A 313 10.13 -2.28 -3.44
N ILE A 314 9.75 -3.43 -4.01
CA ILE A 314 8.36 -3.74 -4.37
C ILE A 314 7.47 -3.72 -3.12
N LEU A 315 7.87 -4.44 -2.08
CA LEU A 315 7.13 -4.52 -0.83
C LEU A 315 6.94 -3.13 -0.21
N ASN A 316 8.01 -2.35 -0.08
CA ASN A 316 7.97 -1.04 0.58
C ASN A 316 7.15 -0.02 -0.24
N SER A 317 7.31 0.01 -1.57
CA SER A 317 6.55 0.91 -2.45
C SER A 317 5.07 0.54 -2.51
N GLY A 318 4.76 -0.75 -2.66
CA GLY A 318 3.39 -1.27 -2.67
C GLY A 318 2.68 -1.02 -1.35
N LEU A 319 3.35 -1.29 -0.22
CA LEU A 319 2.77 -1.07 1.11
C LEU A 319 2.54 0.42 1.38
N ALA A 320 3.49 1.29 0.99
CA ALA A 320 3.32 2.73 1.09
C ALA A 320 2.11 3.22 0.27
N ALA A 321 1.98 2.77 -0.98
CA ALA A 321 0.86 3.15 -1.83
C ALA A 321 -0.47 2.63 -1.25
N PHE A 322 -0.51 1.37 -0.82
CA PHE A 322 -1.67 0.75 -0.18
C PHE A 322 -2.14 1.57 1.02
N LEU A 323 -1.26 1.87 1.99
CA LEU A 323 -1.60 2.61 3.21
C LEU A 323 -2.16 4.01 2.90
N ASN A 324 -1.51 4.72 1.98
CA ASN A 324 -1.88 6.09 1.60
C ASN A 324 -3.19 6.19 0.82
N ILE A 325 -3.51 5.18 0.01
CA ILE A 325 -4.74 5.15 -0.80
C ILE A 325 -5.90 4.61 0.04
N SER A 326 -5.73 3.46 0.69
CA SER A 326 -6.78 2.79 1.47
C SER A 326 -7.28 3.59 2.68
N SER A 327 -6.41 4.38 3.30
CA SER A 327 -6.78 5.28 4.40
C SER A 327 -7.74 6.41 4.00
N MET A 328 -7.94 6.68 2.70
CA MET A 328 -8.97 7.63 2.24
C MET A 328 -10.38 7.24 2.70
N GLY A 329 -10.66 5.94 2.86
CA GLY A 329 -11.92 5.46 3.43
C GLY A 329 -12.19 6.05 4.83
N CYS A 330 -11.14 6.12 5.67
CA CYS A 330 -11.21 6.69 7.02
C CYS A 330 -11.52 8.19 6.98
N ILE A 331 -10.84 8.94 6.11
CA ILE A 331 -11.06 10.38 5.91
C ILE A 331 -12.50 10.66 5.44
N PHE A 332 -13.00 9.90 4.47
CA PHE A 332 -14.36 10.05 3.95
C PHE A 332 -15.43 9.68 4.98
N LEU A 333 -15.24 8.59 5.72
CA LEU A 333 -16.19 8.16 6.75
C LEU A 333 -16.33 9.21 7.85
N ALA A 334 -15.20 9.74 8.32
CA ALA A 334 -15.18 10.80 9.34
C ALA A 334 -15.77 12.12 8.80
N GLN A 335 -15.48 12.51 7.56
CA GLN A 335 -16.11 13.68 6.94
C GLN A 335 -17.63 13.53 6.78
N CYS A 336 -18.11 12.34 6.40
CA CYS A 336 -19.54 12.02 6.35
C CYS A 336 -20.19 12.14 7.73
N ALA A 337 -19.52 11.65 8.77
CA ALA A 337 -19.99 11.76 10.14
C ALA A 337 -20.05 13.23 10.59
N LEU A 338 -19.07 14.07 10.23
CA LEU A 338 -19.05 15.51 10.53
C LEU A 338 -20.18 16.27 9.81
N HIS A 339 -20.41 16.03 8.53
CA HIS A 339 -21.51 16.65 7.79
C HIS A 339 -22.88 16.28 8.36
N LYS A 340 -23.08 15.00 8.70
CA LYS A 340 -24.29 14.54 9.44
C LYS A 340 -24.35 15.15 10.83
N ALA A 341 -23.20 15.46 11.43
CA ALA A 341 -23.12 16.11 12.72
C ALA A 341 -23.52 17.60 12.70
N GLY A 342 -23.61 18.21 11.52
CA GLY A 342 -23.86 19.64 11.33
C GLY A 342 -22.59 20.44 11.08
N MET A 343 -21.41 19.82 11.20
CA MET A 343 -20.12 20.48 11.09
C MET A 343 -19.67 20.54 9.63
N ARG A 344 -19.70 21.74 9.04
CA ARG A 344 -19.38 21.98 7.62
C ARG A 344 -18.41 23.13 7.48
N TRP A 345 -17.12 22.82 7.46
CA TRP A 345 -16.06 23.82 7.36
C TRP A 345 -15.27 23.66 6.07
N TRP A 346 -15.19 24.73 5.28
CA TRP A 346 -14.50 24.74 4.00
C TRP A 346 -13.01 24.45 4.11
N TYR A 347 -12.36 24.84 5.21
CA TYR A 347 -10.94 24.54 5.43
C TYR A 347 -10.68 23.02 5.42
N ILE A 348 -11.36 22.26 6.30
CA ILE A 348 -11.23 20.80 6.39
C ILE A 348 -11.63 20.13 5.07
N PHE A 349 -12.71 20.60 4.44
CA PHE A 349 -13.15 20.06 3.15
C PHE A 349 -12.10 20.28 2.04
N SER A 350 -11.42 21.43 2.03
CA SER A 350 -10.39 21.76 1.03
C SER A 350 -9.16 20.89 1.19
N ILE A 351 -8.64 20.72 2.41
CA ILE A 351 -7.50 19.85 2.67
C ILE A 351 -7.84 18.37 2.40
N MET A 352 -9.07 17.93 2.72
CA MET A 352 -9.55 16.59 2.34
C MET A 352 -9.54 16.41 0.82
N THR A 353 -9.98 17.42 0.07
CA THR A 353 -9.96 17.39 -1.39
C THR A 353 -8.54 17.29 -1.94
N ILE A 354 -7.58 18.02 -1.36
CA ILE A 354 -6.16 17.90 -1.73
C ILE A 354 -5.65 16.48 -1.49
N SER A 355 -5.92 15.90 -0.32
CA SER A 355 -5.52 14.52 -0.02
C SER A 355 -6.15 13.50 -0.97
N PHE A 356 -7.42 13.70 -1.35
CA PHE A 356 -8.07 12.83 -2.31
C PHE A 356 -7.45 12.93 -3.72
N ILE A 357 -7.09 14.13 -4.17
CA ILE A 357 -6.38 14.34 -5.44
C ILE A 357 -5.01 13.66 -5.42
N LEU A 358 -4.27 13.75 -4.31
CA LEU A 358 -3.00 13.06 -4.14
C LEU A 358 -3.16 11.53 -4.20
N ALA A 359 -4.19 10.97 -3.56
CA ALA A 359 -4.49 9.54 -3.63
C ALA A 359 -4.83 9.09 -5.06
N LEU A 360 -5.63 9.88 -5.80
CA LEU A 360 -5.94 9.60 -7.21
C LEU A 360 -4.69 9.67 -8.09
N ASN A 361 -3.81 10.65 -7.85
CA ASN A 361 -2.56 10.77 -8.57
C ASN A 361 -1.66 9.57 -8.30
N MET A 362 -1.49 9.16 -7.04
CA MET A 362 -0.71 7.99 -6.65
C MET A 362 -1.23 6.71 -7.32
N PHE A 363 -2.56 6.52 -7.37
CA PHE A 363 -3.16 5.40 -8.09
C PHE A 363 -2.89 5.47 -9.61
N ALA A 364 -2.94 6.66 -10.19
CA ALA A 364 -2.69 6.85 -11.62
C ALA A 364 -1.22 6.61 -12.02
N ILE A 365 -0.27 6.91 -11.13
CA ILE A 365 1.17 6.72 -11.36
C ILE A 365 1.72 5.43 -10.73
N ARG A 366 0.87 4.50 -10.30
CA ARG A 366 1.28 3.33 -9.52
C ARG A 366 2.36 2.48 -10.19
N ASP A 367 2.25 2.30 -11.50
CA ASP A 367 3.22 1.57 -12.33
C ASP A 367 4.59 2.28 -12.42
N GLN A 368 4.67 3.54 -11.95
CA GLN A 368 5.87 4.38 -11.93
C GLN A 368 6.37 4.66 -10.51
N LEU A 369 5.70 4.17 -9.46
CA LEU A 369 6.15 4.28 -8.06
C LEU A 369 7.30 3.32 -7.74
N MET A 370 8.20 3.15 -8.70
CA MET A 370 9.42 2.36 -8.56
C MET A 370 10.49 2.95 -9.49
N PRO A 371 11.74 3.09 -9.02
CA PRO A 371 12.84 3.48 -9.88
C PRO A 371 13.08 2.44 -10.99
N PRO A 372 13.59 2.85 -12.16
CA PRO A 372 14.03 1.95 -13.22
C PRO A 372 14.98 0.86 -12.70
N VAL A 373 14.85 -0.37 -13.23
CA VAL A 373 15.66 -1.55 -12.85
C VAL A 373 17.15 -1.26 -12.96
N GLU A 374 17.58 -0.58 -14.01
CA GLU A 374 18.99 -0.28 -14.25
C GLU A 374 19.57 0.64 -13.18
N LEU A 375 18.78 1.63 -12.71
CA LEU A 375 19.23 2.54 -11.65
C LEU A 375 19.32 1.81 -10.31
N LEU A 376 18.38 0.93 -10.01
CA LEU A 376 18.43 0.08 -8.81
C LEU A 376 19.63 -0.87 -8.84
N TRP A 377 19.93 -1.46 -10.00
CA TRP A 377 21.07 -2.34 -10.16
C TRP A 377 22.39 -1.65 -9.87
N GLU A 378 22.62 -0.46 -10.47
CA GLU A 378 23.83 0.32 -10.21
C GLU A 378 23.92 0.76 -8.74
N GLN A 379 22.78 1.11 -8.12
CA GLN A 379 22.76 1.42 -6.69
C GLN A 379 23.17 0.22 -5.82
N PHE A 380 22.60 -0.96 -6.05
CA PHE A 380 22.97 -2.17 -5.29
C PHE A 380 24.44 -2.53 -5.49
N LYS A 381 24.96 -2.28 -6.68
CA LYS A 381 26.36 -2.50 -7.03
C LYS A 381 27.30 -1.54 -6.28
N ASP A 382 26.93 -0.28 -6.15
CA ASP A 382 27.69 0.73 -5.41
C ASP A 382 27.64 0.49 -3.90
N ASP A 383 26.52 0.01 -3.37
CA ASP A 383 26.32 -0.21 -1.93
C ASP A 383 27.13 -1.40 -1.38
N ALA A 384 27.18 -2.52 -2.10
CA ALA A 384 27.83 -3.75 -1.63
C ALA A 384 28.40 -4.62 -2.78
N PRO A 385 29.49 -4.20 -3.43
CA PRO A 385 30.10 -4.97 -4.51
C PRO A 385 30.80 -6.22 -3.98
N LEU A 386 30.55 -7.37 -4.62
CA LEU A 386 31.19 -8.65 -4.27
C LEU A 386 32.26 -9.06 -5.29
N PRO A 387 33.55 -9.12 -4.88
CA PRO A 387 34.65 -9.45 -5.80
C PRO A 387 34.52 -10.82 -6.48
N LEU A 388 34.08 -11.88 -5.78
CA LEU A 388 33.94 -13.22 -6.39
C LEU A 388 32.72 -13.30 -7.32
N CYS A 389 31.81 -12.33 -7.20
CA CYS A 389 30.67 -12.15 -8.10
C CYS A 389 30.95 -11.15 -9.23
N GLY A 390 32.23 -10.83 -9.50
CA GLY A 390 32.60 -9.89 -10.57
C GLY A 390 32.30 -8.42 -10.25
N ASN A 391 32.33 -8.05 -8.96
CA ASN A 391 31.91 -6.74 -8.44
C ASN A 391 30.44 -6.42 -8.73
N ASN A 392 29.60 -7.44 -8.87
CA ASN A 392 28.15 -7.30 -8.88
C ASN A 392 27.59 -7.33 -7.45
N PRO A 393 26.34 -6.86 -7.24
CA PRO A 393 25.64 -7.07 -5.99
C PRO A 393 25.40 -8.56 -5.71
N SER A 394 25.07 -8.87 -4.46
CA SER A 394 24.68 -10.22 -4.03
C SER A 394 23.53 -10.78 -4.87
N PRO A 395 23.59 -12.05 -5.32
CA PRO A 395 22.45 -12.71 -5.95
C PRO A 395 21.18 -12.75 -5.07
N MET A 396 21.30 -12.60 -3.75
CA MET A 396 20.14 -12.41 -2.85
C MET A 396 19.32 -11.15 -3.17
N THR A 397 19.89 -10.16 -3.86
CA THR A 397 19.18 -8.93 -4.23
C THR A 397 17.99 -9.16 -5.18
N TYR A 398 17.98 -10.29 -5.89
CA TYR A 398 16.89 -10.73 -6.75
C TYR A 398 16.33 -12.10 -6.36
N CYS A 399 16.47 -12.51 -5.09
CA CYS A 399 15.61 -13.57 -4.55
C CYS A 399 14.15 -13.10 -4.56
N GLY A 400 13.24 -14.05 -4.77
CA GLY A 400 11.81 -13.83 -4.70
C GLY A 400 11.32 -13.46 -3.31
N GLN A 401 10.07 -13.04 -3.21
CA GLN A 401 9.47 -12.70 -1.93
C GLN A 401 8.98 -13.96 -1.22
N SER A 402 9.37 -14.19 0.04
CA SER A 402 8.89 -15.31 0.86
C SER A 402 7.59 -15.01 1.63
N VAL A 403 7.10 -13.76 1.56
CA VAL A 403 5.93 -13.27 2.30
C VAL A 403 4.72 -13.24 1.37
N ASP A 404 3.57 -13.76 1.83
CA ASP A 404 2.28 -13.65 1.14
C ASP A 404 1.92 -12.17 0.94
N THR A 405 1.95 -11.69 -0.30
CA THR A 405 1.64 -10.29 -0.68
C THR A 405 0.22 -10.10 -1.18
N GLY A 406 -0.69 -11.06 -0.98
CA GLY A 406 -2.09 -10.90 -1.40
C GLY A 406 -2.78 -9.64 -0.85
N TYR A 407 -2.24 -9.00 0.20
CA TYR A 407 -2.72 -7.71 0.71
C TYR A 407 -2.30 -6.49 -0.13
N LEU A 408 -1.18 -6.58 -0.86
CA LEU A 408 -0.69 -5.57 -1.81
C LEU A 408 -1.44 -5.62 -3.14
N ASP A 409 -1.96 -6.79 -3.51
CA ASP A 409 -2.78 -6.99 -4.71
C ASP A 409 -4.18 -6.40 -4.53
N ASN A 410 -4.31 -5.13 -4.87
CA ASN A 410 -5.53 -4.40 -4.56
C ASN A 410 -5.84 -3.31 -5.57
N ASP A 411 -5.58 -3.58 -6.85
CA ASP A 411 -6.11 -2.78 -7.96
C ASP A 411 -7.61 -2.54 -7.78
N VAL A 412 -8.35 -3.57 -7.35
CA VAL A 412 -9.77 -3.46 -6.99
C VAL A 412 -10.01 -2.39 -5.93
N VAL A 413 -9.21 -2.33 -4.87
CA VAL A 413 -9.35 -1.32 -3.81
C VAL A 413 -9.00 0.07 -4.35
N GLY A 414 -7.98 0.21 -5.18
CA GLY A 414 -7.65 1.46 -5.86
C GLY A 414 -8.79 1.97 -6.75
N PHE A 415 -9.40 1.07 -7.54
CA PHE A 415 -10.59 1.39 -8.35
C PHE A 415 -11.81 1.70 -7.49
N VAL A 416 -12.04 0.95 -6.41
CA VAL A 416 -13.14 1.19 -5.46
C VAL A 416 -12.97 2.54 -4.81
N ILE A 417 -11.78 2.92 -4.35
CA ILE A 417 -11.52 4.23 -3.73
C ILE A 417 -11.67 5.34 -4.74
N SER A 418 -11.19 5.15 -5.97
CA SER A 418 -11.37 6.12 -7.05
C SER A 418 -12.85 6.33 -7.36
N GLY A 419 -13.62 5.25 -7.52
CA GLY A 419 -15.05 5.30 -7.83
C GLY A 419 -15.91 5.76 -6.65
N LEU A 420 -15.91 5.01 -5.55
CA LEU A 420 -16.66 5.30 -4.33
C LEU A 420 -16.23 6.63 -3.70
N GLY A 421 -14.93 6.93 -3.70
CA GLY A 421 -14.40 8.20 -3.22
C GLY A 421 -14.86 9.37 -4.06
N SER A 422 -14.87 9.25 -5.39
CA SER A 422 -15.40 10.30 -6.27
C SER A 422 -16.90 10.54 -6.04
N LEU A 423 -17.69 9.47 -5.93
CA LEU A 423 -19.11 9.57 -5.60
C LEU A 423 -19.29 10.28 -4.24
N THR A 424 -18.57 9.82 -3.21
CA THR A 424 -18.62 10.40 -1.86
C THR A 424 -18.24 11.87 -1.87
N TRP A 425 -17.14 12.23 -2.55
CA TRP A 425 -16.67 13.60 -2.68
C TRP A 425 -17.72 14.51 -3.35
N VAL A 426 -18.34 14.07 -4.46
CA VAL A 426 -19.41 14.82 -5.12
C VAL A 426 -20.60 15.02 -4.18
N GLY A 427 -21.00 13.99 -3.45
CA GLY A 427 -22.09 14.08 -2.46
C GLY A 427 -21.78 15.07 -1.34
N LEU A 428 -20.56 15.02 -0.79
CA LEU A 428 -20.09 15.93 0.25
C LEU A 428 -19.97 17.37 -0.27
N PHE A 429 -19.50 17.56 -1.50
CA PHE A 429 -19.39 18.87 -2.14
C PHE A 429 -20.76 19.52 -2.33
N ILE A 430 -21.74 18.77 -2.83
CA ILE A 430 -23.13 19.25 -2.99
C ILE A 430 -23.71 19.64 -1.62
N ASP A 431 -23.50 18.82 -0.59
CA ASP A 431 -23.96 19.13 0.77
C ASP A 431 -23.27 20.39 1.35
N GLN A 432 -21.96 20.53 1.14
CA GLN A 432 -21.16 21.69 1.56
C GLN A 432 -21.64 22.99 0.87
N LEU A 433 -21.89 22.93 -0.44
CA LEU A 433 -22.42 24.05 -1.22
C LEU A 433 -23.84 24.41 -0.76
N ASN A 434 -24.71 23.42 -0.60
CA ASN A 434 -26.08 23.64 -0.17
C ASN A 434 -26.14 24.32 1.21
N PHE A 435 -25.28 23.90 2.15
CA PHE A 435 -25.18 24.56 3.45
C PHE A 435 -24.68 26.00 3.33
N SER A 436 -23.62 26.24 2.55
CA SER A 436 -23.05 27.59 2.35
C SER A 436 -24.06 28.54 1.70
N LEU A 437 -24.85 28.04 0.74
CA LEU A 437 -25.94 28.80 0.13
C LEU A 437 -27.06 29.11 1.12
N GLN A 438 -27.31 28.23 2.09
CA GLN A 438 -28.33 28.45 3.11
C GLN A 438 -27.90 29.46 4.17
N THR A 439 -26.66 29.40 4.63
CA THR A 439 -26.18 30.19 5.76
C THR A 439 -25.50 31.48 5.34
N GLN A 440 -24.65 31.46 4.32
CA GLN A 440 -23.83 32.61 3.92
C GLN A 440 -24.45 33.44 2.80
N HIS A 441 -25.23 32.83 1.89
CA HIS A 441 -25.82 33.51 0.74
C HIS A 441 -27.34 33.28 0.57
N PRO A 442 -28.16 33.63 1.57
CA PRO A 442 -29.60 33.36 1.57
C PRO A 442 -30.35 34.04 0.40
N THR A 443 -29.91 35.23 -0.02
CA THR A 443 -30.50 35.99 -1.13
C THR A 443 -30.30 35.29 -2.49
N LEU A 444 -29.12 34.70 -2.71
CA LEU A 444 -28.82 33.92 -3.93
C LEU A 444 -29.68 32.66 -3.98
N ARG A 445 -29.81 31.97 -2.85
CA ARG A 445 -30.68 30.79 -2.73
C ARG A 445 -32.13 31.13 -3.05
N GLN A 446 -32.65 32.24 -2.54
CA GLN A 446 -34.03 32.65 -2.81
C GLN A 446 -34.27 32.94 -4.30
N ARG A 447 -33.30 33.53 -5.01
CA ARG A 447 -33.34 33.73 -6.47
C ARG A 447 -33.31 32.41 -7.25
N LEU A 448 -32.49 31.45 -6.83
CA LEU A 448 -32.43 30.12 -7.43
C LEU A 448 -33.75 29.36 -7.21
N CYS A 449 -34.27 29.36 -5.99
CA CYS A 449 -35.53 28.71 -5.65
C CYS A 449 -36.72 29.33 -6.40
N THR A 450 -36.80 30.65 -6.53
CA THR A 450 -37.90 31.31 -7.27
C THR A 450 -37.88 30.97 -8.76
N LYS A 451 -36.70 30.86 -9.39
CA LYS A 451 -36.60 30.35 -10.78
C LYS A 451 -37.04 28.89 -10.91
N LEU A 452 -36.70 28.03 -9.94
CA LEU A 452 -37.09 26.62 -9.90
C LEU A 452 -38.59 26.41 -9.55
N ASN A 453 -39.18 27.31 -8.76
CA ASN A 453 -40.58 27.24 -8.32
C ASN A 453 -41.60 27.51 -9.44
N ARG A 454 -41.18 27.98 -10.62
CA ARG A 454 -42.06 28.08 -11.80
C ARG A 454 -42.64 26.70 -12.22
N TYR A 455 -42.11 25.60 -11.68
CA TYR A 455 -42.55 24.21 -11.91
C TYR A 455 -43.06 23.47 -10.65
N GLU A 456 -43.74 24.16 -9.73
CA GLU A 456 -44.16 23.71 -8.39
C GLU A 456 -44.71 22.26 -8.29
N GLY A 457 -45.61 21.84 -9.18
CA GLY A 457 -46.23 20.51 -9.12
C GLY A 457 -45.25 19.36 -9.42
N ILE A 458 -44.37 19.56 -10.40
CA ILE A 458 -43.31 18.61 -10.77
C ILE A 458 -42.24 18.60 -9.67
N VAL A 459 -41.88 19.77 -9.14
CA VAL A 459 -40.87 19.94 -8.08
C VAL A 459 -41.31 19.25 -6.78
N ARG A 460 -42.59 19.30 -6.39
CA ARG A 460 -43.06 18.71 -5.12
C ARG A 460 -43.14 17.18 -5.14
N ARG A 461 -43.51 16.58 -6.28
CA ARG A 461 -43.47 15.10 -6.45
C ARG A 461 -42.03 14.61 -6.58
N LYS A 462 -41.22 15.34 -7.35
CA LYS A 462 -39.77 15.12 -7.40
C LYS A 462 -39.15 15.27 -6.00
N SER A 463 -39.54 16.24 -5.16
CA SER A 463 -38.88 16.49 -3.87
C SER A 463 -39.02 15.35 -2.86
N LYS A 464 -40.16 14.64 -2.83
CA LYS A 464 -40.31 13.42 -2.02
C LYS A 464 -39.40 12.30 -2.53
N VAL A 465 -39.38 12.07 -3.84
CA VAL A 465 -38.52 11.06 -4.48
C VAL A 465 -37.04 11.39 -4.25
N TRP A 466 -36.62 12.65 -4.47
CA TRP A 466 -35.27 13.13 -4.20
C TRP A 466 -34.86 12.98 -2.73
N ARG A 467 -35.78 13.17 -1.79
CA ARG A 467 -35.49 12.95 -0.36
C ARG A 467 -35.26 11.47 -0.05
N VAL A 468 -36.07 10.58 -0.62
CA VAL A 468 -35.90 9.13 -0.46
C VAL A 468 -34.59 8.67 -1.11
N LEU A 469 -34.35 9.09 -2.36
CA LEU A 469 -33.12 8.78 -3.09
C LEU A 469 -31.88 9.33 -2.38
N GLY A 470 -31.93 10.56 -1.86
CA GLY A 470 -30.83 11.15 -1.09
C GLY A 470 -30.54 10.41 0.20
N ASN A 471 -31.58 10.00 0.94
CA ASN A 471 -31.39 9.17 2.14
C ASN A 471 -30.82 7.79 1.80
N ALA A 472 -31.32 7.14 0.74
CA ALA A 472 -30.82 5.86 0.26
C ALA A 472 -29.35 5.97 -0.18
N TYR A 473 -29.01 7.02 -0.93
CA TYR A 473 -27.64 7.34 -1.34
C TYR A 473 -26.71 7.42 -0.13
N TRP A 474 -27.04 8.22 0.88
CA TRP A 474 -26.20 8.37 2.06
C TRP A 474 -26.09 7.11 2.92
N LEU A 475 -27.09 6.25 2.89
CA LEU A 475 -27.05 4.94 3.56
C LEU A 475 -26.11 3.99 2.82
N VAL A 476 -26.24 3.90 1.49
CA VAL A 476 -25.40 3.03 0.65
C VAL A 476 -23.93 3.47 0.69
N ILE A 477 -23.66 4.77 0.53
CA ILE A 477 -22.29 5.31 0.59
C ILE A 477 -21.67 5.03 1.95
N GLU A 478 -22.40 5.29 3.04
CA GLU A 478 -21.88 5.06 4.37
C GLU A 478 -21.62 3.57 4.64
N PHE A 479 -22.52 2.67 4.23
CA PHE A 479 -22.30 1.24 4.34
C PHE A 479 -21.05 0.80 3.56
N ALA A 480 -20.92 1.27 2.31
CA ALA A 480 -19.76 0.97 1.48
C ALA A 480 -18.44 1.49 2.09
N LEU A 481 -18.45 2.70 2.68
CA LEU A 481 -17.29 3.26 3.38
C LEU A 481 -16.92 2.45 4.63
N VAL A 482 -17.90 1.97 5.39
CA VAL A 482 -17.65 1.11 6.56
C VAL A 482 -17.05 -0.23 6.12
N CYS A 483 -17.57 -0.85 5.06
CA CYS A 483 -16.98 -2.06 4.49
C CYS A 483 -15.53 -1.83 4.03
N LEU A 484 -15.27 -0.70 3.36
CA LEU A 484 -13.93 -0.33 2.91
C LEU A 484 -12.96 -0.12 4.09
N VAL A 485 -13.40 0.60 5.14
CA VAL A 485 -12.59 0.82 6.36
C VAL A 485 -12.36 -0.49 7.11
N GLY A 486 -13.37 -1.37 7.17
CA GLY A 486 -13.24 -2.70 7.76
C GLY A 486 -12.27 -3.60 6.99
N TYR A 487 -12.32 -3.55 5.66
CA TYR A 487 -11.34 -4.21 4.81
C TYR A 487 -9.93 -3.67 5.06
N HIS A 488 -9.73 -2.35 5.05
CA HIS A 488 -8.45 -1.73 5.36
C HIS A 488 -7.90 -2.16 6.74
N LEU A 489 -8.76 -2.19 7.77
CA LEU A 489 -8.37 -2.67 9.10
C LEU A 489 -7.94 -4.15 9.08
N SER A 490 -8.65 -5.01 8.35
CA SER A 490 -8.28 -6.43 8.24
C SER A 490 -6.91 -6.61 7.57
N GLN A 491 -6.63 -5.85 6.52
CA GLN A 491 -5.32 -5.87 5.85
C GLN A 491 -4.21 -5.31 6.76
N LEU A 492 -4.48 -4.23 7.50
CA LEU A 492 -3.53 -3.72 8.49
C LEU A 492 -3.18 -4.79 9.54
N ILE A 493 -4.16 -5.53 10.06
CA ILE A 493 -3.91 -6.60 11.03
C ILE A 493 -2.98 -7.67 10.45
N LEU A 494 -3.23 -8.11 9.21
CA LEU A 494 -2.36 -9.08 8.53
C LEU A 494 -0.92 -8.57 8.37
N VAL A 495 -0.75 -7.31 7.98
CA VAL A 495 0.58 -6.70 7.88
C VAL A 495 1.24 -6.60 9.26
N LEU A 496 0.49 -6.22 10.30
CA LEU A 496 1.02 -6.09 11.65
C LEU A 496 1.50 -7.41 12.26
N GLU A 497 0.81 -8.52 11.97
CA GLU A 497 1.24 -9.86 12.38
C GLU A 497 2.59 -10.23 11.77
N ASN A 498 2.84 -9.84 10.51
CA ASN A 498 4.10 -10.09 9.82
C ASN A 498 5.26 -9.19 10.28
N VAL A 499 4.96 -7.98 10.80
CA VAL A 499 5.99 -6.97 11.16
C VAL A 499 6.41 -7.04 12.64
N SER A 500 5.79 -7.90 13.45
CA SER A 500 6.11 -8.11 14.88
C SER A 500 6.38 -6.79 15.62
N ILE A 501 5.32 -6.00 15.87
CA ILE A 501 5.39 -4.73 16.63
C ILE A 501 6.03 -4.92 18.03
N GLY A 502 6.05 -6.16 18.53
CA GLY A 502 6.70 -6.54 19.78
C GLY A 502 5.99 -6.03 21.03
N ASP A 503 6.42 -6.54 22.19
CA ASP A 503 5.96 -6.07 23.49
C ASP A 503 6.20 -4.56 23.66
N ILE A 504 5.31 -3.86 24.39
CA ILE A 504 5.43 -2.42 24.70
C ILE A 504 6.79 -2.07 25.31
N GLY A 505 7.42 -3.00 26.03
CA GLY A 505 8.76 -2.84 26.61
C GLY A 505 9.91 -2.82 25.58
N LYS A 506 9.65 -3.15 24.31
CA LYS A 506 10.61 -3.16 23.20
C LYS A 506 10.36 -2.03 22.20
N TRP A 507 9.41 -1.15 22.48
CA TRP A 507 9.07 -0.09 21.54
C TRP A 507 10.23 0.88 21.33
N GLY A 508 10.56 1.11 20.07
CA GLY A 508 11.51 2.13 19.65
C GLY A 508 10.93 3.54 19.72
N PHE A 509 11.81 4.53 19.58
CA PHE A 509 11.47 5.95 19.59
C PHE A 509 10.35 6.31 18.60
N GLY A 510 10.42 5.77 17.37
CA GLY A 510 9.41 6.02 16.33
C GLY A 510 8.01 5.50 16.69
N GLN A 511 7.91 4.34 17.34
CA GLN A 511 6.62 3.78 17.78
C GLN A 511 5.96 4.63 18.88
N LEU A 512 6.76 5.19 19.80
CA LEU A 512 6.25 6.10 20.83
C LEU A 512 5.71 7.40 20.21
N ILE A 513 6.46 8.00 19.26
CA ILE A 513 6.01 9.20 18.55
C ILE A 513 4.72 8.93 17.77
N ALA A 514 4.65 7.78 17.10
CA ALA A 514 3.49 7.36 16.32
C ALA A 514 2.18 7.37 17.12
N VAL A 515 2.22 6.95 18.39
CA VAL A 515 1.06 7.01 19.30
C VAL A 515 0.76 8.45 19.74
N MET A 516 1.82 9.24 19.99
CA MET A 516 1.68 10.61 20.48
C MET A 516 1.02 11.56 19.48
N VAL A 517 1.05 11.25 18.18
CA VAL A 517 0.27 11.99 17.15
C VAL A 517 -1.23 12.02 17.50
N TRP A 518 -1.76 10.95 18.10
CA TRP A 518 -3.18 10.81 18.41
C TRP A 518 -3.55 11.22 19.83
N ALA A 519 -2.56 11.33 20.73
CA ALA A 519 -2.77 11.63 22.14
C ALA A 519 -3.56 12.93 22.39
N PRO A 520 -3.30 14.07 21.71
CA PRO A 520 -4.06 15.29 21.92
C PRO A 520 -5.57 15.11 21.71
N THR A 521 -5.95 14.37 20.66
CA THR A 521 -7.35 14.09 20.33
C THR A 521 -8.01 13.24 21.41
N ILE A 522 -7.34 12.17 21.85
CA ILE A 522 -7.87 11.26 22.88
C ILE A 522 -8.03 12.01 24.21
N ILE A 523 -7.00 12.75 24.63
CA ILE A 523 -6.99 13.49 25.89
C ILE A 523 -8.07 14.58 25.87
N LYS A 524 -8.22 15.32 24.77
CA LYS A 524 -9.28 16.34 24.65
C LYS A 524 -10.67 15.71 24.64
N CYS A 525 -10.85 14.55 24.02
CA CYS A 525 -12.12 13.82 24.09
C CYS A 525 -12.47 13.48 25.55
N ILE A 526 -11.52 12.96 26.32
CA ILE A 526 -11.70 12.67 27.75
C ILE A 526 -12.00 13.97 28.52
N TYR A 527 -11.24 15.03 28.27
CA TYR A 527 -11.41 16.33 28.91
C TYR A 527 -12.79 16.94 28.64
N PHE A 528 -13.24 16.96 27.38
CA PHE A 528 -14.56 17.49 27.01
C PHE A 528 -15.71 16.67 27.60
N ASN A 529 -15.52 15.36 27.81
CA ASN A 529 -16.48 14.54 28.53
C ASN A 529 -16.54 14.89 30.02
N ALA A 530 -15.39 15.10 30.67
CA ALA A 530 -15.30 15.41 32.10
C ALA A 530 -15.76 16.85 32.42
N PHE A 531 -15.26 17.84 31.69
CA PHE A 531 -15.42 19.27 31.99
C PHE A 531 -16.41 20.00 31.07
N GLY A 532 -16.82 19.37 29.98
CA GLY A 532 -17.73 19.97 29.00
C GLY A 532 -17.00 20.77 27.93
N VAL A 533 -17.63 20.89 26.76
CA VAL A 533 -17.02 21.51 25.57
C VAL A 533 -16.84 23.02 25.75
N LYS A 534 -17.80 23.71 26.38
CA LYS A 534 -17.76 25.17 26.61
C LYS A 534 -16.51 25.58 27.39
N GLY A 535 -16.30 25.01 28.59
CA GLY A 535 -15.14 25.32 29.42
C GLY A 535 -13.81 24.93 28.77
N GLY A 536 -13.79 23.89 27.92
CA GLY A 536 -12.57 23.50 27.20
C GLY A 536 -12.18 24.41 26.04
N PHE A 537 -13.12 25.15 25.45
CA PHE A 537 -12.82 26.11 24.38
C PHE A 537 -12.73 27.57 24.88
N GLU A 538 -13.47 27.95 25.94
CA GLU A 538 -13.46 29.32 26.47
C GLU A 538 -12.05 29.80 26.84
N GLU A 539 -11.22 28.93 27.42
CA GLU A 539 -9.83 29.25 27.78
C GLU A 539 -8.89 29.42 26.56
N ARG A 540 -9.30 28.98 25.37
CA ARG A 540 -8.47 29.01 24.13
C ARG A 540 -8.87 30.12 23.16
N ILE A 541 -9.98 30.80 23.42
CA ILE A 541 -10.49 31.87 22.57
C ILE A 541 -10.00 33.21 23.14
N PRO A 542 -9.60 34.18 22.29
CA PRO A 542 -9.22 35.51 22.76
C PRO A 542 -10.36 36.15 23.57
N LYS A 543 -10.01 36.93 24.61
CA LYS A 543 -10.96 37.49 25.58
C LYS A 543 -12.08 38.34 24.96
N ASP A 544 -11.90 38.80 23.74
CA ASP A 544 -12.88 39.60 23.00
C ASP A 544 -14.02 38.76 22.39
N TYR A 545 -13.95 37.44 22.47
CA TYR A 545 -14.95 36.52 21.92
C TYR A 545 -15.48 35.58 23.02
N LYS A 546 -16.79 35.30 22.98
CA LYS A 546 -17.48 34.43 23.95
C LYS A 546 -18.22 33.31 23.25
N ILE A 547 -18.18 32.10 23.82
CA ILE A 547 -18.93 30.94 23.34
C ILE A 547 -20.27 30.89 24.06
N ILE A 548 -21.35 30.96 23.30
CA ILE A 548 -22.72 30.91 23.84
C ILE A 548 -23.39 29.64 23.33
N ARG A 549 -24.00 28.87 24.24
CA ARG A 549 -24.84 27.74 23.86
C ARG A 549 -26.23 28.27 23.51
N GLU A 550 -26.73 27.96 22.32
CA GLU A 550 -28.02 28.46 21.79
C GLU A 550 -29.26 28.11 22.64
N SER A 551 -29.11 27.30 23.71
CA SER A 551 -30.16 26.93 24.65
C SER A 551 -30.10 27.66 26.00
N GLU A 552 -29.14 28.56 26.24
CA GLU A 552 -29.11 29.43 27.42
C GLU A 552 -29.67 30.80 27.02
N PRO A 553 -30.92 31.16 27.41
CA PRO A 553 -31.36 32.55 27.28
C PRO A 553 -30.43 33.40 28.15
N GLU A 554 -29.95 34.52 27.60
CA GLU A 554 -29.18 35.52 28.34
C GLU A 554 -29.97 35.94 29.58
N ASP A 555 -29.45 35.62 30.76
CA ASP A 555 -29.66 36.48 31.94
C ASP A 555 -28.91 37.79 31.65
N SER A 556 -29.57 38.65 30.89
CA SER A 556 -29.20 40.05 30.77
C SER A 556 -29.31 40.68 32.15
N SER A 557 -28.18 40.98 32.80
CA SER A 557 -28.12 42.06 33.79
C SER A 557 -27.80 43.36 33.05
N PRO A 558 -28.75 44.31 32.93
CA PRO A 558 -28.54 45.57 32.22
C PRO A 558 -27.85 46.59 33.15
N GLN A 559 -26.59 46.36 33.52
CA GLN A 559 -25.85 47.31 34.38
C GLN A 559 -24.47 47.76 33.88
N GLU A 560 -23.92 47.17 32.82
CA GLU A 560 -22.59 47.58 32.31
C GLU A 560 -22.66 48.58 31.14
N LEU A 561 -23.76 48.66 30.39
CA LEU A 561 -23.88 49.58 29.23
C LEU A 561 -24.12 51.05 29.64
N TYR A 562 -24.60 51.33 30.86
CA TYR A 562 -24.83 52.70 31.36
C TYR A 562 -23.63 53.33 32.06
N LYS A 563 -22.56 52.58 32.38
CA LYS A 563 -21.34 53.17 32.97
C LYS A 563 -20.40 53.79 31.93
N GLY A 564 -20.46 53.35 30.67
CA GLY A 564 -19.64 53.90 29.58
C GLY A 564 -20.15 55.22 28.98
N LEU A 565 -21.46 55.46 28.98
CA LEU A 565 -22.06 56.68 28.41
C LEU A 565 -22.17 57.86 29.39
N GLY A 566 -22.00 57.63 30.70
CA GLY A 566 -22.09 58.68 31.73
C GLY A 566 -20.80 59.49 31.96
N GLN A 567 -19.66 59.06 31.40
CA GLN A 567 -18.36 59.71 31.60
C GLN A 567 -17.86 60.53 30.40
N GLN A 568 -18.58 60.56 29.27
CA GLN A 568 -18.21 61.34 28.07
C GLN A 568 -19.02 62.62 27.85
N LEU A 569 -19.93 62.99 28.76
CA LEU A 569 -20.83 64.16 28.60
C LEU A 569 -20.64 65.27 29.64
N THR A 570 -19.56 65.28 30.44
CA THR A 570 -19.26 66.35 31.41
C THR A 570 -17.85 66.93 31.34
N SER A 571 -17.13 66.76 30.22
CA SER A 571 -15.88 67.48 29.95
C SER A 571 -15.82 68.00 28.52
N GLY A 572 -16.62 69.02 28.21
CA GLY A 572 -16.54 69.69 26.92
C GLY A 572 -17.68 70.63 26.58
N THR A 573 -17.97 71.59 27.46
CA THR A 573 -18.29 73.03 27.22
C THR A 573 -19.03 73.58 28.42
#